data_AF-A0A9P7VY57-F1
#
_entry.id   AF-A0A9P7VY57-F1
#
_cell.length_a   1.000
_cell.length_b   1.000
_cell.length_c   1.000
_cell.angle_alpha   90.00
_cell.angle_beta   90.00
_cell.angle_gamma   90.00
#
_symmetry.space_group_name_H-M   'P 1'
#
loop_
_entity.id
_entity.type
_entity.pdbx_description
1 polymer ?
#
loop_
_entity_poly.entity_id
_entity_poly.type
_entity_poly.pdbx_seq_one_letter_code
_entity_poly.pdbx_strand_id
1 'polypeptide(L)'
;MLPRLACRHINAFHRSLLRPCSAVASWRILSTAASTTSQKSFSATEPSEQHVYHGPLSNTFRRLKLFSWTTLGLTSTISPFMFVIESNLPASARLSLATIAVTTSAASTAIVGWVTHPYVTSLRRLEPPTPGGVPEIEMTTYSLTLKPRITRVYDPDFVIDTSRPFAKWELAKSVALPVERRPTIPVPGSEETVAETMDSNGEVIGSWVVRWAENGEGTCRSIGSVVRHFNVHLELLR
;
A
#
# COMPACT_ATOMS: atom_id res chain seq x y z
N MET A 1 -60.98 25.00 -16.40
CA MET A 1 -60.78 24.47 -17.76
C MET A 1 -59.59 23.50 -17.71
N LEU A 2 -59.80 22.33 -18.33
CA LEU A 2 -58.97 21.14 -18.56
C LEU A 2 -57.43 21.32 -18.75
N PRO A 3 -56.61 20.23 -18.75
CA PRO A 3 -56.60 19.09 -17.82
C PRO A 3 -55.17 18.53 -17.53
N ARG A 4 -55.16 17.51 -16.66
CA ARG A 4 -54.08 16.54 -16.39
C ARG A 4 -53.65 15.76 -17.64
N LEU A 5 -52.37 15.40 -17.72
CA LEU A 5 -51.90 14.25 -18.51
C LEU A 5 -50.98 13.37 -17.64
N ALA A 6 -51.51 12.19 -17.34
CA ALA A 6 -50.86 11.09 -16.67
C ALA A 6 -50.06 10.28 -17.69
N CYS A 7 -48.81 9.93 -17.37
CA CYS A 7 -48.10 8.89 -18.10
C CYS A 7 -48.16 7.60 -17.26
N ARG A 8 -49.11 6.74 -17.65
CA ARG A 8 -49.19 5.33 -17.24
C ARG A 8 -48.03 4.58 -17.89
N HIS A 9 -47.31 3.75 -17.13
CA HIS A 9 -46.61 2.61 -17.70
C HIS A 9 -47.24 1.34 -17.13
N ILE A 10 -47.78 0.54 -18.06
CA ILE A 10 -48.49 -0.71 -17.82
C ILE A 10 -47.46 -1.85 -17.77
N ASN A 11 -47.72 -2.77 -16.84
CA ASN A 11 -47.06 -4.05 -16.64
C ASN A 11 -47.10 -4.94 -17.91
N ALA A 12 -46.12 -5.83 -18.03
CA ALA A 12 -46.29 -7.27 -17.71
C ALA A 12 -45.67 -8.25 -18.73
N PHE A 13 -45.27 -9.40 -18.17
CA PHE A 13 -45.17 -10.73 -18.77
C PHE A 13 -44.17 -10.97 -19.93
N HIS A 14 -43.13 -11.78 -19.68
CA HIS A 14 -43.28 -13.22 -19.91
C HIS A 14 -42.22 -14.07 -19.21
N ARG A 15 -42.73 -15.12 -18.57
CA ARG A 15 -42.10 -16.27 -17.93
C ARG A 15 -41.22 -17.10 -18.87
N SER A 16 -40.15 -17.66 -18.28
CA SER A 16 -39.73 -19.07 -18.33
C SER A 16 -39.21 -19.63 -19.67
N LEU A 17 -38.10 -20.40 -19.75
CA LEU A 17 -37.92 -21.76 -19.22
C LEU A 17 -36.51 -22.28 -19.65
N LEU A 18 -35.92 -23.15 -18.81
CA LEU A 18 -34.98 -24.26 -19.14
C LEU A 18 -33.45 -24.03 -19.22
N ARG A 19 -32.78 -24.42 -18.12
CA ARG A 19 -31.51 -25.19 -18.04
C ARG A 19 -31.69 -26.60 -18.68
N PRO A 20 -30.68 -27.51 -18.72
CA PRO A 20 -29.21 -27.39 -18.78
C PRO A 20 -28.61 -28.22 -19.94
N CYS A 21 -27.31 -28.06 -20.24
CA CYS A 21 -26.57 -29.14 -20.88
C CYS A 21 -25.18 -29.29 -20.24
N SER A 22 -24.99 -30.44 -19.64
CA SER A 22 -23.80 -30.90 -18.96
C SER A 22 -22.74 -31.31 -20.00
N ALA A 23 -21.52 -30.81 -19.88
CA ALA A 23 -20.35 -31.45 -20.49
C ALA A 23 -19.25 -31.55 -19.44
N VAL A 24 -19.21 -32.72 -18.81
CA VAL A 24 -18.18 -33.16 -17.88
C VAL A 24 -16.95 -33.54 -18.71
N ALA A 25 -15.94 -32.67 -18.77
CA ALA A 25 -14.63 -33.03 -19.31
C ALA A 25 -13.75 -33.54 -18.16
N SER A 26 -13.87 -34.84 -17.90
CA SER A 26 -13.04 -35.59 -16.96
C SER A 26 -11.66 -35.86 -17.58
N TRP A 27 -10.64 -35.14 -17.12
CA TRP A 27 -9.25 -35.52 -17.33
C TRP A 27 -8.66 -35.99 -16.00
N ARG A 28 -8.71 -37.30 -15.78
CA ARG A 28 -7.86 -37.98 -14.79
C ARG A 28 -6.59 -38.39 -15.51
N ILE A 29 -5.44 -37.88 -15.08
CA ILE A 29 -4.15 -38.54 -15.30
C ILE A 29 -3.59 -38.92 -13.93
N LEU A 30 -3.19 -40.18 -13.86
CA LEU A 30 -2.66 -40.92 -12.73
C LEU A 30 -1.36 -40.31 -12.19
N SER A 31 -1.29 -40.28 -10.86
CA SER A 31 -0.12 -40.10 -10.01
C SER A 31 1.06 -40.99 -10.40
N THR A 32 2.30 -40.51 -10.22
CA THR A 32 3.41 -41.23 -9.54
C THR A 32 4.61 -40.29 -9.35
N ALA A 33 5.33 -40.52 -8.25
CA ALA A 33 6.64 -40.00 -7.83
C ALA A 33 6.63 -38.77 -6.91
N ALA A 34 6.45 -39.08 -5.63
CA ALA A 34 6.88 -38.27 -4.50
C ALA A 34 8.36 -37.87 -4.64
N SER A 35 8.62 -36.57 -4.73
CA SER A 35 9.91 -35.98 -4.43
C SER A 35 9.72 -35.11 -3.19
N THR A 36 10.10 -35.69 -2.06
CA THR A 36 10.21 -35.05 -0.75
C THR A 36 11.21 -33.90 -0.84
N THR A 37 10.75 -32.73 -1.26
CA THR A 37 11.45 -31.49 -0.98
C THR A 37 11.02 -31.05 0.41
N SER A 38 11.91 -31.35 1.35
CA SER A 38 11.91 -30.91 2.74
C SER A 38 11.57 -29.41 2.81
N GLN A 39 10.28 -29.11 3.05
CA GLN A 39 9.87 -27.83 3.62
C GLN A 39 10.43 -27.81 5.03
N LYS A 40 11.64 -27.28 5.16
CA LYS A 40 12.20 -26.86 6.44
C LYS A 40 11.35 -25.68 6.92
N SER A 41 10.23 -26.03 7.57
CA SER A 41 9.43 -25.13 8.39
C SER A 41 10.36 -24.56 9.44
N PHE A 42 10.86 -23.36 9.18
CA PHE A 42 11.55 -22.57 10.19
C PHE A 42 10.50 -22.23 11.23
N SER A 43 10.52 -22.97 12.35
CA SER A 43 9.75 -22.67 13.54
C SER A 43 10.15 -21.28 13.99
N ALA A 44 9.29 -20.30 13.72
CA ALA A 44 9.32 -19.03 14.42
C ALA A 44 8.46 -19.24 15.67
N THR A 45 9.14 -19.26 16.80
CA THR A 45 8.63 -18.99 18.15
C THR A 45 7.35 -18.16 18.11
N GLU A 46 6.21 -18.73 18.52
CA GLU A 46 4.95 -18.04 18.78
C GLU A 46 5.16 -17.03 19.93
N PRO A 47 5.13 -15.71 19.67
CA PRO A 47 5.06 -14.70 20.70
C PRO A 47 3.62 -14.21 20.79
N SER A 48 2.95 -14.52 21.90
CA SER A 48 1.77 -13.81 22.44
C SER A 48 0.82 -13.18 21.40
N GLU A 49 -0.17 -13.95 20.92
CA GLU A 49 -1.41 -13.54 20.24
C GLU A 49 -1.46 -12.08 19.73
N GLN A 50 -0.48 -11.73 18.89
CA GLN A 50 -0.26 -10.36 18.47
C GLN A 50 -1.27 -10.11 17.36
N HIS A 51 -2.23 -9.22 17.59
CA HIS A 51 -3.26 -8.92 16.60
C HIS A 51 -2.60 -8.24 15.39
N VAL A 52 -2.21 -9.05 14.41
CA VAL A 52 -1.60 -8.60 13.15
C VAL A 52 -2.73 -8.36 12.14
N TYR A 53 -2.94 -7.09 11.83
CA TYR A 53 -3.77 -6.68 10.71
C TYR A 53 -3.07 -7.04 9.40
N HIS A 54 -3.79 -7.69 8.50
CA HIS A 54 -3.34 -7.98 7.14
C HIS A 54 -4.24 -7.27 6.12
N GLY A 55 -3.61 -6.45 5.27
CA GLY A 55 -4.32 -5.74 4.22
C GLY A 55 -4.85 -6.71 3.13
N PRO A 56 -6.16 -6.74 2.83
CA PRO A 56 -6.76 -7.72 1.92
C PRO A 56 -6.25 -7.59 0.47
N LEU A 57 -5.87 -6.38 0.05
CA LEU A 57 -5.37 -6.07 -1.30
C LEU A 57 -3.84 -6.17 -1.44
N SER A 58 -3.14 -6.64 -0.40
CA SER A 58 -1.66 -6.71 -0.39
C SER A 58 -1.10 -7.52 -1.57
N ASN A 59 -1.65 -8.70 -1.82
CA ASN A 59 -1.23 -9.56 -2.93
C ASN A 59 -1.58 -8.94 -4.29
N THR A 60 -2.75 -8.32 -4.41
CA THR A 60 -3.19 -7.63 -5.63
C THR A 60 -2.25 -6.48 -5.99
N PHE A 61 -1.88 -5.63 -5.04
CA PHE A 61 -0.94 -4.54 -5.29
C PHE A 61 0.47 -5.03 -5.61
N ARG A 62 0.94 -6.11 -4.97
CA ARG A 62 2.23 -6.72 -5.30
C ARG A 62 2.26 -7.21 -6.75
N ARG A 63 1.21 -7.92 -7.18
CA ARG A 63 1.06 -8.40 -8.56
C ARG A 63 0.95 -7.24 -9.55
N LEU A 64 0.19 -6.20 -9.22
CA LEU A 64 0.03 -5.03 -10.06
C LEU A 64 1.35 -4.28 -10.29
N LYS A 65 2.15 -4.10 -9.23
CA LYS A 65 3.48 -3.50 -9.35
C LYS A 65 4.41 -4.37 -10.18
N LEU A 66 4.44 -5.67 -9.92
CA LEU A 66 5.28 -6.59 -10.70
C LEU A 66 4.90 -6.58 -12.18
N PHE A 67 3.60 -6.65 -12.48
CA PHE A 67 3.10 -6.56 -13.85
C PHE A 67 3.55 -5.27 -14.54
N SER A 68 3.39 -4.13 -13.89
CA SER A 68 3.82 -2.83 -14.43
C SER A 68 5.33 -2.79 -14.71
N TRP A 69 6.16 -3.28 -13.77
CA TRP A 69 7.61 -3.40 -13.98
C TRP A 69 7.98 -4.34 -15.12
N THR A 70 7.28 -5.46 -15.27
CA THR A 70 7.53 -6.41 -16.37
C THR A 70 7.13 -5.84 -17.72
N THR A 71 5.98 -5.15 -17.81
CA THR A 71 5.56 -4.49 -19.06
C THR A 71 6.52 -3.36 -19.41
N LEU A 72 6.90 -2.51 -18.45
CA LEU A 72 7.87 -1.45 -18.68
C LEU A 72 9.23 -2.01 -19.11
N GLY A 73 9.73 -3.04 -18.43
CA GLY A 73 10.98 -3.72 -18.78
C GLY A 73 10.95 -4.37 -20.16
N LEU A 74 9.84 -5.02 -20.50
CA LEU A 74 9.61 -5.60 -21.82
C LEU A 74 9.58 -4.52 -22.91
N THR A 75 8.83 -3.43 -22.71
CA THR A 75 8.81 -2.29 -23.64
C THR A 75 10.21 -1.68 -23.79
N SER A 76 10.91 -1.48 -22.67
CA SER A 76 12.26 -0.89 -22.66
C SER A 76 13.30 -1.77 -23.35
N THR A 77 13.09 -3.10 -23.36
CA THR A 77 13.98 -4.07 -24.04
C THR A 77 13.64 -4.22 -25.53
N ILE A 78 12.34 -4.22 -25.89
CA ILE A 78 11.89 -4.34 -27.30
C ILE A 78 12.10 -3.03 -28.07
N SER A 79 11.98 -1.88 -27.43
CA SER A 79 12.12 -0.56 -28.07
C SER A 79 13.44 -0.37 -28.85
N PRO A 80 14.63 -0.69 -28.30
CA PRO A 80 15.88 -0.57 -29.07
C PRO A 80 15.98 -1.58 -30.23
N PHE A 81 15.28 -2.72 -30.15
CA PHE A 81 15.27 -3.72 -31.22
C PHE A 81 14.64 -3.19 -32.52
N MET A 82 13.72 -2.20 -32.44
CA MET A 82 13.17 -1.53 -33.63
C MET A 82 14.21 -0.76 -34.46
N PHE A 83 15.36 -0.40 -33.89
CA PHE A 83 16.42 0.26 -34.65
C PHE A 83 17.30 -0.71 -35.42
N VAL A 84 17.39 -1.96 -34.97
CA VAL A 84 18.18 -3.02 -35.62
C VAL A 84 17.48 -3.56 -36.87
N ILE A 85 16.15 -3.60 -36.87
CA ILE A 85 15.38 -4.07 -38.03
C ILE A 85 15.36 -2.98 -39.11
N GLU A 86 15.82 -3.36 -40.31
CA GLU A 86 15.65 -2.55 -41.52
C GLU A 86 14.16 -2.36 -41.80
N SER A 87 13.68 -1.14 -41.57
CA SER A 87 12.32 -0.71 -41.89
C SER A 87 12.38 0.49 -42.82
N ASN A 88 11.35 0.67 -43.66
CA ASN A 88 11.28 1.77 -44.61
C ASN A 88 10.95 3.15 -43.95
N LEU A 89 11.07 3.25 -42.63
CA LEU A 89 10.77 4.48 -41.87
C LEU A 89 12.05 5.25 -41.54
N PRO A 90 12.04 6.59 -41.62
CA PRO A 90 13.16 7.41 -41.20
C PRO A 90 13.44 7.23 -39.70
N ALA A 91 14.70 7.35 -39.29
CA ALA A 91 15.14 7.09 -37.91
C ALA A 91 14.42 7.97 -36.88
N SER A 92 14.09 9.21 -37.23
CA SER A 92 13.33 10.15 -36.39
C SER A 92 11.92 9.63 -36.06
N ALA A 93 11.23 9.01 -37.02
CA ALA A 93 9.90 8.45 -36.81
C ALA A 93 9.96 7.27 -35.82
N ARG A 94 10.95 6.38 -35.97
CA ARG A 94 11.15 5.24 -35.05
C ARG A 94 11.44 5.72 -33.63
N LEU A 95 12.27 6.76 -33.48
CA LEU A 95 12.57 7.36 -32.20
C LEU A 95 11.32 7.94 -31.52
N SER A 96 10.48 8.64 -32.27
CA SER A 96 9.24 9.20 -31.72
C SER A 96 8.30 8.09 -31.22
N LEU A 97 8.10 7.04 -32.01
CA LEU A 97 7.25 5.90 -31.65
C LEU A 97 7.78 5.15 -30.42
N ALA A 98 9.08 4.87 -30.40
CA ALA A 98 9.77 4.27 -29.26
C ALA A 98 9.58 5.10 -27.99
N THR A 99 9.81 6.41 -28.08
CA THR A 99 9.73 7.34 -26.94
C THR A 99 8.31 7.43 -26.40
N ILE A 100 7.30 7.53 -27.27
CA ILE A 100 5.88 7.56 -26.86
C ILE A 100 5.51 6.27 -26.12
N ALA A 101 5.91 5.11 -26.65
CA ALA A 101 5.62 3.82 -26.03
C ALA A 101 6.26 3.69 -24.64
N VAL A 102 7.56 4.00 -24.51
CA VAL A 102 8.28 3.95 -23.23
C VAL A 102 7.72 4.97 -22.24
N THR A 103 7.45 6.20 -22.69
CA THR A 103 6.92 7.28 -21.84
C THR A 103 5.53 6.94 -21.31
N THR A 104 4.65 6.40 -22.15
CA THR A 104 3.29 6.00 -21.73
C THR A 104 3.34 4.87 -20.71
N SER A 105 4.20 3.86 -20.93
CA SER A 105 4.41 2.76 -19.99
C SER A 105 4.99 3.25 -18.66
N ALA A 106 5.96 4.17 -18.69
CA ALA A 106 6.58 4.75 -17.50
C ALA A 106 5.59 5.61 -16.70
N ALA A 107 4.81 6.45 -17.38
CA ALA A 107 3.78 7.28 -16.77
C ALA A 107 2.71 6.42 -16.07
N SER A 108 2.21 5.37 -16.75
CA SER A 108 1.27 4.42 -16.16
C SER A 108 1.84 3.75 -14.90
N THR A 109 3.09 3.29 -14.97
CA THR A 109 3.80 2.64 -13.85
C THR A 109 3.99 3.60 -12.68
N ALA A 110 4.32 4.87 -12.95
CA ALA A 110 4.49 5.89 -11.92
C ALA A 110 3.18 6.22 -11.18
N ILE A 111 2.07 6.34 -11.91
CA ILE A 111 0.75 6.59 -11.32
C ILE A 111 0.33 5.46 -10.41
N VAL A 112 0.46 4.20 -10.87
CA VAL A 112 0.21 3.01 -10.04
C VAL A 112 1.09 3.03 -8.79
N GLY A 113 2.37 3.37 -8.96
CA GLY A 113 3.31 3.57 -7.85
C GLY A 113 2.81 4.57 -6.82
N TRP A 114 2.37 5.74 -7.27
CA TRP A 114 1.92 6.84 -6.41
C TRP A 114 0.63 6.52 -5.65
N VAL A 115 -0.34 5.87 -6.32
CA VAL A 115 -1.62 5.47 -5.71
C VAL A 115 -1.42 4.35 -4.69
N THR A 116 -0.51 3.42 -4.96
CA THR A 116 -0.26 2.26 -4.09
C THR A 116 0.77 2.51 -2.99
N HIS A 117 1.51 3.62 -3.06
CA HIS A 117 2.54 3.99 -2.08
C HIS A 117 2.05 4.01 -0.62
N PRO A 118 0.91 4.61 -0.26
CA PRO A 118 0.45 4.65 1.14
C PRO A 118 -0.13 3.32 1.63
N TYR A 119 -0.27 2.29 0.80
CA TYR A 119 -0.97 1.06 1.19
C TYR A 119 -0.21 0.24 2.24
N VAL A 120 -0.84 0.03 3.40
CA VAL A 120 -0.30 -0.77 4.49
C VAL A 120 -0.65 -2.24 4.26
N THR A 121 0.37 -3.08 4.17
CA THR A 121 0.18 -4.52 3.95
C THR A 121 0.04 -5.30 5.24
N SER A 122 0.75 -4.88 6.27
CA SER A 122 0.66 -5.43 7.61
C SER A 122 0.77 -4.32 8.63
N LEU A 123 -0.05 -4.39 9.66
CA LEU A 123 0.03 -3.52 10.82
C LEU A 123 0.06 -4.42 12.04
N ARG A 124 1.02 -4.19 12.92
CA ARG A 124 1.12 -4.88 14.21
C ARG A 124 1.19 -3.84 15.32
N ARG A 125 0.53 -4.13 16.43
CA ARG A 125 0.68 -3.37 17.67
C ARG A 125 1.74 -4.08 18.51
N LEU A 126 2.79 -3.35 18.87
CA LEU A 126 3.82 -3.85 19.76
C LEU A 126 3.42 -3.48 21.18
N GLU A 127 3.38 -4.48 22.05
CA GLU A 127 3.19 -4.26 23.47
C GLU A 127 4.39 -3.46 23.98
N PRO A 128 4.19 -2.43 24.82
CA PRO A 128 5.28 -1.62 25.33
C PRO A 128 6.31 -2.50 26.06
N PRO A 129 7.62 -2.28 25.87
CA PRO A 129 8.66 -3.05 26.58
C PRO A 129 8.62 -2.87 28.10
N THR A 130 7.96 -1.81 28.58
CA THR A 130 7.81 -1.46 30.00
C THR A 130 6.33 -1.53 30.38
N PRO A 131 5.96 -2.17 31.51
CA PRO A 131 4.58 -2.19 31.99
C PRO A 131 4.09 -0.76 32.26
N GLY A 132 3.09 -0.31 31.51
CA GLY A 132 2.57 1.07 31.53
C GLY A 132 3.16 2.01 30.46
N GLY A 133 3.95 1.49 29.50
CA GLY A 133 4.42 2.26 28.36
C GLY A 133 3.32 2.56 27.33
N VAL A 134 3.61 3.51 26.43
CA VAL A 134 2.72 3.86 25.32
C VAL A 134 2.73 2.74 24.28
N PRO A 135 1.56 2.29 23.77
CA PRO A 135 1.52 1.24 22.76
C PRO A 135 2.15 1.72 21.45
N GLU A 136 3.05 0.93 20.89
CA GLU A 136 3.73 1.28 19.65
C GLU A 136 3.06 0.60 18.45
N ILE A 137 3.07 1.26 17.29
CA ILE A 137 2.46 0.73 16.07
C ILE A 137 3.53 0.55 15.01
N GLU A 138 3.64 -0.65 14.47
CA GLU A 138 4.50 -0.92 13.32
C GLU A 138 3.64 -1.18 12.08
N MET A 139 3.89 -0.42 11.02
CA MET A 139 3.19 -0.48 9.74
C MET A 139 4.16 -0.82 8.63
N THR A 140 3.87 -1.87 7.87
CA THR A 140 4.67 -2.24 6.70
C THR A 140 3.99 -1.73 5.42
N THR A 141 4.75 -1.01 4.61
CA THR A 141 4.37 -0.56 3.26
C THR A 141 5.36 -1.10 2.24
N TYR A 142 5.07 -0.95 0.95
CA TYR A 142 6.00 -1.33 -0.12
C TYR A 142 6.36 -0.13 -0.99
N SER A 143 7.65 0.04 -1.23
CA SER A 143 8.16 0.99 -2.24
C SER A 143 7.72 0.62 -3.65
N LEU A 144 8.07 1.48 -4.62
CA LEU A 144 7.81 1.24 -6.04
C LEU A 144 8.47 -0.06 -6.55
N THR A 145 9.67 -0.37 -6.04
CA THR A 145 10.46 -1.55 -6.42
C THR A 145 10.16 -2.78 -5.56
N LEU A 146 8.97 -2.85 -4.93
CA LEU A 146 8.56 -3.94 -4.03
C LEU A 146 9.51 -4.18 -2.84
N LYS A 147 10.33 -3.20 -2.45
CA LYS A 147 11.07 -3.28 -1.18
C LYS A 147 10.14 -2.92 -0.02
N PRO A 148 10.03 -3.75 1.03
CA PRO A 148 9.21 -3.44 2.19
C PRO A 148 9.84 -2.26 2.95
N ARG A 149 9.00 -1.36 3.45
CA ARG A 149 9.36 -0.22 4.29
C ARG A 149 8.58 -0.34 5.59
N ILE A 150 9.27 -0.50 6.69
CA ILE A 150 8.68 -0.72 8.01
C ILE A 150 8.68 0.62 8.73
N THR A 151 7.51 1.18 9.03
CA THR A 151 7.40 2.41 9.80
C THR A 151 6.93 2.09 11.21
N ARG A 152 7.78 2.37 12.19
CA ARG A 152 7.47 2.23 13.61
C ARG A 152 7.09 3.60 14.16
N VAL A 153 5.94 3.67 14.80
CA VAL A 153 5.41 4.86 15.47
C VAL A 153 5.41 4.59 16.96
N TYR A 154 6.20 5.37 17.70
CA TYR A 154 6.36 5.21 19.15
C TYR A 154 5.17 5.76 19.94
N ASP A 155 4.52 6.80 19.41
CA ASP A 155 3.35 7.42 20.01
C ASP A 155 2.20 7.52 19.01
N PRO A 156 1.10 6.76 19.20
CA PRO A 156 -0.01 6.71 18.27
C PRO A 156 -0.84 8.01 18.26
N ASP A 157 -0.70 8.91 19.24
CA ASP A 157 -1.38 10.21 19.24
C ASP A 157 -0.92 11.11 18.07
N PHE A 158 0.24 10.79 17.46
CA PHE A 158 0.74 11.48 16.27
C PHE A 158 0.18 10.94 14.95
N VAL A 159 -0.62 9.87 15.00
CA VAL A 159 -1.32 9.32 13.84
C VAL A 159 -2.71 9.93 13.79
N ILE A 160 -2.92 10.84 12.86
CA ILE A 160 -4.20 11.53 12.68
C ILE A 160 -4.90 11.09 11.41
N ASP A 161 -6.21 11.32 11.34
CA ASP A 161 -6.96 11.12 10.10
C ASP A 161 -6.53 12.14 9.03
N THR A 162 -6.39 11.68 7.78
CA THR A 162 -6.05 12.52 6.63
C THR A 162 -7.23 12.73 5.70
N SER A 163 -7.23 13.87 4.99
CA SER A 163 -8.15 14.15 3.88
C SER A 163 -7.62 13.70 2.52
N ARG A 164 -6.38 13.21 2.45
CA ARG A 164 -5.73 12.80 1.20
C ARG A 164 -6.42 11.55 0.61
N PRO A 165 -6.73 11.51 -0.69
CA PRO A 165 -7.25 10.30 -1.31
C PRO A 165 -6.26 9.14 -1.19
N PHE A 166 -6.79 7.92 -1.06
CA PHE A 166 -6.01 6.69 -0.89
C PHE A 166 -5.12 6.65 0.36
N ALA A 167 -5.38 7.48 1.37
CA ALA A 167 -4.80 7.37 2.70
C ALA A 167 -5.88 7.62 3.73
N LYS A 168 -5.85 6.89 4.83
CA LYS A 168 -6.77 7.08 5.96
C LYS A 168 -6.08 7.78 7.11
N TRP A 169 -4.82 7.46 7.33
CA TRP A 169 -4.00 8.06 8.37
C TRP A 169 -2.81 8.84 7.78
N GLU A 170 -2.37 9.83 8.53
CA GLU A 170 -1.11 10.52 8.31
C GLU A 170 -0.38 10.82 9.61
N LEU A 171 0.94 10.96 9.53
CA LEU A 171 1.71 11.55 10.63
C LEU A 171 1.38 13.05 10.72
N ALA A 172 1.00 13.48 11.92
CA ALA A 172 0.63 14.84 12.23
C ALA A 172 1.79 15.81 11.94
N LYS A 173 1.47 16.93 11.29
CA LYS A 173 2.42 18.02 11.04
C LYS A 173 2.64 18.90 12.27
N SER A 174 1.58 19.04 13.07
CA SER A 174 1.58 19.81 14.30
C SER A 174 0.70 19.09 15.30
N VAL A 175 1.13 19.01 16.55
CA VAL A 175 0.38 18.36 17.63
C VAL A 175 0.31 19.33 18.81
N ALA A 176 -0.90 19.50 19.34
CA ALA A 176 -1.10 20.11 20.65
C ALA A 176 -1.49 18.98 21.60
N LEU A 177 -0.55 18.51 22.42
CA LEU A 177 -0.83 17.42 23.34
C LEU A 177 -1.58 17.97 24.57
N PRO A 178 -2.74 17.39 24.94
CA PRO A 178 -3.37 17.73 26.20
C PRO A 178 -2.46 17.25 27.36
N VAL A 179 -2.14 18.16 28.28
CA VAL A 179 -1.21 17.96 29.41
C VAL A 179 -1.56 16.73 30.26
N GLU A 180 -2.81 16.28 30.25
CA GLU A 180 -3.31 15.14 31.04
C GLU A 180 -2.78 13.77 30.58
N ARG A 181 -2.39 13.60 29.31
CA ARG A 181 -1.99 12.28 28.78
C ARG A 181 -0.50 11.98 28.89
N ARG A 182 0.35 12.99 29.06
CA ARG A 182 1.80 12.78 29.24
C ARG A 182 2.20 13.10 30.69
N PRO A 183 2.83 12.16 31.41
CA PRO A 183 3.30 12.40 32.78
C PRO A 183 4.46 13.40 32.85
N THR A 184 5.02 13.81 31.71
CA THR A 184 6.14 14.76 31.63
C THR A 184 5.90 15.75 30.50
N ILE A 185 5.80 17.04 30.83
CA ILE A 185 5.75 18.12 29.85
C ILE A 185 7.13 18.20 29.18
N PRO A 186 7.21 18.09 27.84
CA PRO A 186 8.50 18.12 27.15
C PRO A 186 9.16 19.48 27.33
N VAL A 187 10.50 19.48 27.47
CA VAL A 187 11.28 20.72 27.64
C VAL A 187 11.17 21.54 26.36
N PRO A 188 10.87 22.85 26.45
CA PRO A 188 10.81 23.71 25.27
C PRO A 188 12.12 23.67 24.48
N GLY A 189 12.01 23.51 23.16
CA GLY A 189 13.16 23.39 22.26
C GLY A 189 13.75 21.98 22.14
N SER A 190 13.27 21.01 22.90
CA SER A 190 13.67 19.61 22.74
C SER A 190 13.14 19.02 21.43
N GLU A 191 13.91 18.09 20.87
CA GLU A 191 13.54 17.30 19.70
C GLU A 191 13.35 15.84 20.10
N GLU A 192 12.26 15.22 19.64
CA GLU A 192 11.90 13.85 19.97
C GLU A 192 11.55 13.10 18.68
N THR A 193 12.08 11.90 18.49
CA THR A 193 11.72 11.04 17.35
C THR A 193 10.42 10.31 17.67
N VAL A 194 9.39 10.58 16.88
CA VAL A 194 8.04 10.04 17.07
C VAL A 194 7.80 8.80 16.22
N ALA A 195 8.40 8.77 15.03
CA ALA A 195 8.31 7.63 14.14
C ALA A 195 9.59 7.47 13.33
N GLU A 196 9.89 6.23 12.96
CA GLU A 196 11.03 5.89 12.11
C GLU A 196 10.59 4.96 10.99
N THR A 197 11.05 5.23 9.78
CA THR A 197 10.92 4.33 8.64
C THR A 197 12.25 3.60 8.44
N MET A 198 12.18 2.27 8.42
CA MET A 198 13.29 1.35 8.26
C MET A 198 13.16 0.54 6.97
N ASP A 199 14.30 0.06 6.46
CA ASP A 199 14.35 -0.95 5.40
C ASP A 199 14.13 -2.37 5.96
N SER A 200 14.03 -3.37 5.07
CA SER A 200 13.95 -4.80 5.43
C SER A 200 15.09 -5.28 6.35
N ASN A 201 16.23 -4.60 6.30
CA ASN A 201 17.42 -4.94 7.07
C ASN A 201 17.42 -4.31 8.48
N GLY A 202 16.39 -3.52 8.82
CA GLY A 202 16.32 -2.77 10.08
C GLY A 202 17.15 -1.48 10.08
N GLU A 203 17.66 -1.04 8.93
CA GLU A 203 18.36 0.24 8.80
C GLU A 203 17.34 1.38 8.70
N VAL A 204 17.50 2.43 9.52
CA VAL A 204 16.63 3.61 9.51
C VAL A 204 16.94 4.46 8.27
N ILE A 205 15.95 4.60 7.38
CA ILE A 205 16.06 5.41 6.16
C ILE A 205 15.42 6.80 6.31
N GLY A 206 14.62 7.00 7.36
CA GLY A 206 14.05 8.30 7.69
C GLY A 206 13.41 8.31 9.07
N SER A 207 13.39 9.48 9.69
CA SER A 207 12.81 9.71 11.01
C SER A 207 11.86 10.91 10.99
N TRP A 208 10.74 10.79 11.67
CA TRP A 208 9.77 11.84 11.90
C TRP A 208 10.00 12.41 13.30
N VAL A 209 10.45 13.65 13.37
CA VAL A 209 10.90 14.29 14.60
C VAL A 209 9.97 15.45 14.93
N VAL A 210 9.52 15.52 16.17
CA VAL A 210 8.78 16.68 16.70
C VAL A 210 9.73 17.60 17.43
N ARG A 211 9.58 18.90 17.20
CA ARG A 211 10.22 19.95 17.99
C ARG A 211 9.18 20.62 18.86
N TRP A 212 9.38 20.59 20.17
CA TRP A 212 8.46 21.14 21.16
C TRP A 212 8.66 22.64 21.35
N ALA A 213 7.56 23.40 21.40
CA ALA A 213 7.53 24.82 21.73
C ALA A 213 7.10 25.05 23.19
N GLU A 214 7.27 26.28 23.69
CA GLU A 214 7.01 26.67 25.08
C GLU A 214 5.54 26.50 25.51
N ASN A 215 4.62 26.54 24.55
CA ASN A 215 3.18 26.38 24.74
C ASN A 215 2.71 24.90 24.71
N GLY A 216 3.62 23.94 24.61
CA GLY A 216 3.28 22.52 24.46
C GLY A 216 2.82 22.13 23.04
N GLU A 217 2.91 23.06 22.08
CA GLU A 217 2.73 22.73 20.67
C GLU A 217 4.00 22.12 20.10
N GLY A 218 3.87 20.99 19.40
CA GLY A 218 4.95 20.31 18.70
C GLY A 218 4.84 20.55 17.20
N THR A 219 5.91 21.01 16.56
CA THR A 219 6.01 21.06 15.09
C THR A 219 6.83 19.89 14.59
N CYS A 220 6.25 19.10 13.69
CA CYS A 220 6.88 17.89 13.17
C CYS A 220 7.63 18.14 11.85
N ARG A 221 8.77 17.47 11.68
CA ARG A 221 9.57 17.49 10.45
C ARG A 221 10.04 16.09 10.08
N SER A 222 10.15 15.83 8.78
CA SER A 222 10.82 14.63 8.26
C SER A 222 12.32 14.85 8.12
N ILE A 223 13.09 13.86 8.56
CA ILE A 223 14.52 13.70 8.28
C ILE A 223 14.65 12.46 7.40
N GLY A 224 15.25 12.57 6.21
CA GLY A 224 15.40 11.44 5.28
C GLY A 224 14.10 11.02 4.57
N SER A 225 13.97 9.73 4.27
CA SER A 225 12.86 9.15 3.50
C SER A 225 11.79 8.56 4.41
N VAL A 226 10.88 9.40 4.91
CA VAL A 226 9.79 8.98 5.81
C VAL A 226 8.51 8.67 5.04
N VAL A 227 7.83 7.57 5.40
CA VAL A 227 6.46 7.31 4.95
C VAL A 227 5.50 8.07 5.86
N ARG A 228 4.85 9.10 5.33
CA ARG A 228 3.92 9.95 6.10
C ARG A 228 2.46 9.52 6.05
N HIS A 229 2.02 8.93 4.94
CA HIS A 229 0.60 8.63 4.71
C HIS A 229 0.39 7.12 4.66
N PHE A 230 -0.69 6.66 5.28
CA PHE A 230 -1.01 5.25 5.44
C PHE A 230 -2.46 4.99 5.07
N ASN A 231 -2.69 3.97 4.26
CA ASN A 231 -4.01 3.47 3.91
C ASN A 231 -4.25 2.16 4.64
N VAL A 232 -5.19 2.20 5.59
CA VAL A 232 -5.54 1.08 6.45
C VAL A 232 -7.05 0.88 6.41
N HIS A 233 -7.49 -0.38 6.34
CA HIS A 233 -8.90 -0.74 6.39
C HIS A 233 -9.34 -0.85 7.86
N LEU A 234 -9.97 0.20 8.38
CA LEU A 234 -10.39 0.29 9.79
C LEU A 234 -11.33 -0.84 10.22
N GLU A 235 -12.12 -1.37 9.29
CA GLU A 235 -13.07 -2.46 9.52
C GLU A 235 -12.43 -3.77 9.99
N LEU A 236 -11.14 -3.96 9.73
CA LEU A 236 -10.38 -5.16 10.11
C LEU A 236 -9.53 -4.95 11.36
N LEU A 237 -9.59 -3.78 12.00
CA LEU A 237 -8.88 -3.48 13.26
C LEU A 237 -9.70 -3.83 14.52
N ARG A 238 -10.62 -4.80 14.42
CA ARG A 238 -11.46 -5.24 15.54
C ARG A 238 -10.71 -6.13 16.51
#